data_AF-A0A524QGJ3-F1
#
_entry.id   AF-A0A524QGJ3-F1
#
_cell.length_a   1.000
_cell.length_b   1.000
_cell.length_c   1.000
_cell.angle_alpha   90.00
_cell.angle_beta   90.00
_cell.angle_gamma   90.00
#
_symmetry.space_group_name_H-M   'P 1'
#
loop_
_entity.id
_entity.type
_entity.pdbx_description
1 polymer ?
#
loop_
_entity_poly.entity_id
_entity_poly.type
_entity_poly.pdbx_seq_one_letter_code
_entity_poly.pdbx_strand_id
1 'polypeptide(L)' 'MLDDDTRPKTLWSQTQFDMLYLALERCKPDGFIKEIMVDLNRRGFPPEYVIPRVRKKLGMIACNRIKLILRTPRT' A
#
# COMPACT_ATOMS: atom_id res chain seq x y z
N MET A 1 16.55 18.72 -0.10
CA MET A 1 15.70 17.62 -0.57
C MET A 1 14.65 17.43 0.50
N LEU A 2 13.36 17.53 0.18
CA LEU A 2 12.29 17.47 1.17
C LEU A 2 12.14 16.03 1.68
N ASP A 3 12.69 15.78 2.87
CA ASP A 3 12.36 14.62 3.69
C ASP A 3 10.91 14.78 4.20
N ASP A 4 9.96 14.34 3.37
CA ASP A 4 8.55 14.16 3.71
C ASP A 4 8.38 12.97 4.67
N ASP A 5 8.91 13.10 5.88
CA ASP A 5 8.70 12.18 7.01
C ASP A 5 8.01 12.89 8.19
N THR A 6 7.44 14.08 7.96
CA THR A 6 6.72 14.87 8.98
C THR A 6 5.24 14.45 9.09
N ARG A 7 4.97 13.15 9.14
CA ARG A 7 3.70 12.65 9.67
C ARG A 7 4.07 11.78 10.85
N PRO A 8 3.47 11.98 12.04
CA PRO A 8 3.75 11.13 13.17
C PRO A 8 3.52 9.69 12.73
N LYS A 9 4.60 8.91 12.64
CA LYS A 9 4.56 7.46 12.40
C LYS A 9 3.93 6.85 13.64
N THR A 10 2.61 6.97 13.77
CA THR A 10 1.85 6.18 14.72
C THR A 10 2.19 4.73 14.39
N LEU A 11 2.63 3.96 15.38
CA LEU A 11 3.06 2.55 15.27
C LEU A 11 2.14 1.74 14.33
N TRP A 12 0.85 2.07 14.38
CA TRP A 12 -0.24 1.56 13.58
C TRP A 12 -0.08 1.69 12.05
N SER A 13 0.40 2.84 11.55
CA SER A 13 0.68 3.03 10.13
C SER A 13 1.77 2.08 9.68
N GLN A 14 2.76 1.84 10.53
CA GLN A 14 3.84 0.89 10.27
C GLN A 14 3.30 -0.54 10.21
N THR A 15 2.39 -0.91 11.12
CA THR A 15 1.69 -2.21 11.09
C THR A 15 0.86 -2.39 9.83
N GLN A 16 0.13 -1.38 9.38
CA GLN A 16 -0.68 -1.43 8.14
C GLN A 16 0.19 -1.62 6.89
N PHE A 17 1.30 -0.89 6.79
CA PHE A 17 2.26 -1.09 5.71
C PHE A 17 2.88 -2.49 5.76
N ASP A 18 3.21 -3.00 6.95
CA ASP A 18 3.73 -4.36 7.10
C ASP A 18 2.70 -5.43 6.69
N MET A 19 1.43 -5.26 7.07
CA MET A 19 0.33 -6.11 6.59
C MET A 19 0.20 -6.06 5.06
N LEU A 20 0.33 -4.87 4.45
CA LEU A 20 0.30 -4.73 2.99
C LEU A 20 1.46 -5.49 2.34
N TYR A 21 2.67 -5.39 2.91
CA TYR A 21 3.84 -6.10 2.39
C TYR A 21 3.66 -7.61 2.51
N LEU A 22 3.27 -8.10 3.68
CA LEU A 22 2.96 -9.51 3.93
C LEU A 22 1.85 -10.03 3.01
N ALA A 23 0.81 -9.23 2.77
CA ALA A 23 -0.28 -9.60 1.88
C ALA A 23 0.20 -9.78 0.44
N LEU A 24 1.06 -8.87 -0.03
CA LEU A 24 1.66 -8.94 -1.36
C LEU A 24 2.65 -10.10 -1.50
N GLU A 25 3.52 -10.31 -0.51
CA GLU A 25 4.46 -11.45 -0.50
C GLU A 25 3.75 -12.79 -0.46
N ARG A 26 2.69 -12.91 0.35
CA ARG A 26 1.89 -14.14 0.46
C ARG A 26 0.84 -14.28 -0.64
N CYS A 27 0.89 -13.45 -1.67
CA CYS A 27 -0.06 -13.47 -2.78
C CYS A 27 -1.54 -13.49 -2.35
N LYS A 28 -1.88 -12.78 -1.27
CA LYS A 28 -3.25 -12.69 -0.74
C LYS A 28 -4.22 -12.19 -1.80
N PRO A 29 -5.52 -12.54 -1.69
CA PRO A 29 -6.52 -12.15 -2.66
C PRO A 29 -6.60 -10.63 -2.79
N ASP A 30 -6.90 -10.19 -4.00
CA ASP A 30 -6.93 -8.79 -4.38
C ASP A 30 -7.92 -7.96 -3.54
N GLY A 31 -9.01 -8.58 -3.08
CA GLY A 31 -9.96 -7.99 -2.15
C GLY A 31 -9.32 -7.56 -0.82
N PHE A 32 -8.45 -8.39 -0.24
CA PHE A 32 -7.78 -8.08 1.02
C PHE A 32 -6.76 -6.95 0.86
N ILE A 33 -6.00 -6.97 -0.25
CA ILE A 33 -5.06 -5.89 -0.58
C ILE A 33 -5.83 -4.57 -0.78
N LYS A 34 -7.00 -4.62 -1.42
CA LYS A 34 -7.86 -3.46 -1.62
C LYS A 34 -8.38 -2.89 -0.30
N GLU A 35 -8.80 -3.74 0.65
CA GLU A 35 -9.23 -3.28 1.98
C GLU A 35 -8.12 -2.53 2.72
N ILE A 36 -6.90 -3.08 2.72
CA ILE A 36 -5.73 -2.41 3.32
C ILE A 36 -5.44 -1.08 2.61
N MET A 37 -5.49 -1.04 1.29
CA MET A 37 -5.29 0.19 0.52
C MET A 37 -6.36 1.24 0.80
N VAL A 38 -7.62 0.84 0.99
CA VAL A 38 -8.72 1.75 1.37
C VAL A 38 -8.49 2.29 2.78
N ASP A 39 -8.09 1.46 3.74
CA ASP A 39 -7.82 1.90 5.12
C ASP A 39 -6.64 2.87 5.16
N LEU A 40 -5.56 2.58 4.42
CA LEU A 40 -4.43 3.49 4.23
C LEU A 40 -4.87 4.82 3.61
N ASN A 41 -5.70 4.79 2.57
CA ASN A 41 -6.20 6.02 1.93
C ASN A 41 -7.07 6.85 2.89
N ARG A 42 -7.93 6.22 3.69
CA ARG A 42 -8.77 6.90 4.69
C ARG A 42 -7.94 7.59 5.78
N ARG A 43 -6.75 7.07 6.06
CA ARG A 43 -5.78 7.66 7.01
C ARG A 43 -4.89 8.73 6.38
N GLY A 44 -5.15 9.09 5.12
CA GLY A 44 -4.39 10.09 4.39
C GLY A 44 -3.13 9.54 3.72
N PHE A 45 -2.95 8.22 3.60
CA PHE A 45 -1.89 7.62 2.79
C PHE A 45 -2.43 7.21 1.41
N PRO A 46 -2.46 8.14 0.44
CA PRO A 46 -2.99 7.84 -0.87
C PRO A 46 -2.12 6.82 -1.61
N PRO A 47 -2.67 6.12 -2.62
CA PRO A 47 -1.93 5.12 -3.38
C PRO A 47 -0.64 5.66 -4.02
N GLU A 48 -0.61 6.94 -4.42
CA GLU A 48 0.60 7.62 -4.90
C GLU A 48 1.75 7.63 -3.88
N TYR A 49 1.46 7.58 -2.58
CA TYR A 49 2.45 7.48 -1.51
C TYR A 49 2.83 6.03 -1.20
N VAL A 50 1.86 5.12 -1.28
CA VAL A 50 2.04 3.70 -0.95
C VAL A 50 2.80 2.95 -2.04
N ILE A 51 2.46 3.18 -3.31
CA ILE A 51 3.05 2.53 -4.49
C ILE A 51 4.59 2.65 -4.54
N PRO A 52 5.22 3.84 -4.41
CA PRO A 52 6.67 3.95 -4.44
C PRO A 52 7.34 3.25 -3.26
N ARG A 53 6.70 3.23 -2.08
CA ARG A 53 7.20 2.49 -0.91
C ARG A 53 7.17 0.99 -1.12
N VAL A 54 6.06 0.46 -1.62
CA VAL A 54 5.91 -0.95 -2.00
C VAL A 54 6.92 -1.33 -3.08
N ARG A 55 7.10 -0.48 -4.10
CA ARG A 55 8.10 -0.70 -5.15
C ARG A 55 9.51 -0.80 -4.58
N LYS A 56 9.88 0.06 -3.62
CA LYS A 56 11.22 0.04 -3.00
C LYS A 56 11.45 -1.21 -2.16
N LYS A 57 10.42 -1.75 -1.51
CA LYS A 57 10.53 -2.89 -0.58
C LYS A 57 10.33 -4.26 -1.25
N LEU A 58 9.37 -4.38 -2.17
CA LEU A 58 8.97 -5.66 -2.80
C LEU A 58 9.21 -5.71 -4.32
N GLY A 59 9.63 -4.60 -4.92
CA GLY A 59 9.93 -4.52 -6.35
C GLY A 59 8.72 -4.23 -7.25
N MET A 60 8.94 -4.34 -8.56
CA MET A 60 7.96 -3.92 -9.58
C MET A 60 6.75 -4.83 -9.66
N ILE A 61 6.87 -6.12 -9.35
CA ILE A 61 5.78 -7.10 -9.45
C ILE A 61 4.65 -6.75 -8.48
N ALA A 62 4.98 -6.56 -7.20
CA ALA A 62 4.01 -6.17 -6.17
C ALA A 62 3.38 -4.79 -6.44
N CYS A 63 4.18 -3.85 -6.92
CA CYS A 63 3.73 -2.52 -7.34
C CYS A 63 2.71 -2.58 -8.50
N ASN A 64 3.01 -3.36 -9.55
CA ASN A 64 2.08 -3.55 -10.67
C ASN A 64 0.80 -4.24 -10.22
N ARG A 65 0.88 -5.17 -9.27
CA ARG A 65 -0.30 -5.82 -8.70
C ARG A 65 -1.22 -4.83 -8.00
N ILE A 66 -0.69 -3.97 -7.12
CA ILE A 66 -1.50 -2.91 -6.50
C ILE A 66 -2.15 -2.03 -7.58
N LYS A 67 -1.36 -1.60 -8.58
CA LYS A 67 -1.89 -0.76 -9.67
C LYS A 67 -3.04 -1.43 -10.42
N LEU A 68 -2.92 -2.73 -10.73
CA LEU A 68 -3.98 -3.49 -11.36
C LEU A 68 -5.24 -3.51 -10.49
N ILE A 69 -5.10 -3.82 -9.20
CA ILE A 69 -6.23 -3.91 -8.24
C ILE A 69 -6.98 -2.57 -8.12
N LEU A 70 -6.24 -1.46 -8.13
CA LEU A 70 -6.83 -0.12 -8.08
C LEU A 70 -7.49 0.30 -9.40
N ARG A 71 -7.00 -0.23 -10.53
CA ARG A 71 -7.46 0.14 -11.87
C ARG A 71 -8.73 -0.60 -12.28
N THR A 72 -9.09 -1.69 -11.63
CA THR A 72 -10.32 -2.44 -11.92
C THR A 72 -11.55 -1.72 -11.35
N PRO A 73 -12.39 -1.06 -12.17
CA PRO A 73 -13.69 -0.60 -11.71
C PRO A 73 -14.54 -1.83 -11.34
N ARG A 74 -15.35 -1.73 -10.28
CA ARG A 74 -16.37 -2.75 -9.99
C ARG A 74 -17.34 -2.76 -11.18
N THR A 75 -17.50 -3.92 -11.82
CA THR A 75 -18.75 -4.27 -12.48
C THR A 75 -19.78 -4.62 -11.41
#